data_AF-C5E1M6-F1
#
_entry.id   AF-C5E1M6-F1
#
_cell.length_a   1.000
_cell.length_b   1.000
_cell.length_c   1.000
_cell.angle_alpha   90.00
_cell.angle_beta   90.00
_cell.angle_gamma   90.00
#
_symmetry.space_group_name_H-M   'P 1'
#
loop_
_entity.id
_entity.type
_entity.pdbx_description
1 polymer ?
#
loop_
_entity_poly.entity_id
_entity_poly.type
_entity_poly.pdbx_seq_one_letter_code
_entity_poly.pdbx_strand_id
1 'polypeptide(L)'
;MNGNTTDKDESKAMILLLGLRRGGKSSICKVLFHNMQPLDTLYLESTSNPTMEHFSTLIDLAVMELPGQLNYFEPSYDSERLFKSVGGLVYVIDSQDEYMNAITNLAMIIEYAYKVNPTINIEVLIHKVDGLSEDFKIDAQRDIMQRTGEELLELGLDGVQVSFYLTSIFDHSIYEAFSRIVQKLIPELSFLENMLDNLIQHSKIEKAFLFDINSKIYVSTDSSPVDIQMYEVCAEFVDVTIDLFDLYKSSQQVDRNGKAIQARPRELKNVSQLGNGVILYLRQMIRGLALVAVIRPNGSDMESCLTVADYNVDIFKKGLEEIWANSRIST
;
A
#
# COMPACT_ATOMS: atom_id res chain seq x y z
N MET A 1 -25.15 9.60 34.04
CA MET A 1 -24.52 10.51 33.07
C MET A 1 -23.36 9.74 32.46
N ASN A 2 -23.65 8.97 31.41
CA ASN A 2 -22.64 8.18 30.70
C ASN A 2 -22.12 9.07 29.57
N GLY A 3 -20.87 9.51 29.70
CA GLY A 3 -20.18 10.31 28.70
C GLY A 3 -19.86 9.49 27.46
N ASN A 4 -20.21 10.06 26.30
CA ASN A 4 -19.88 9.59 24.96
C ASN A 4 -18.38 9.31 24.81
N THR A 5 -18.05 8.12 24.33
CA THR A 5 -16.70 7.71 23.90
C THR A 5 -16.64 7.53 22.37
N THR A 6 -17.31 8.41 21.60
CA THR A 6 -17.41 8.26 20.13
C THR A 6 -16.45 9.12 19.31
N ASP A 7 -15.65 10.02 19.90
CA ASP A 7 -14.75 10.93 19.15
C ASP A 7 -13.29 10.41 19.08
N LYS A 8 -13.06 9.12 18.82
CA LYS A 8 -11.71 8.54 18.68
C LYS A 8 -11.39 7.98 17.29
N ASP A 9 -12.29 8.10 16.32
CA ASP A 9 -12.14 7.46 15.00
C ASP A 9 -11.90 8.46 13.84
N GLU A 10 -11.79 9.77 14.09
CA GLU A 10 -11.69 10.78 13.02
C GLU A 10 -10.35 10.79 12.23
N SER A 11 -9.34 10.03 12.65
CA SER A 11 -8.04 9.96 11.95
C SER A 11 -7.78 8.66 11.19
N LYS A 12 -8.76 7.76 11.10
CA LYS A 12 -8.56 6.43 10.48
C LYS A 12 -8.98 6.45 9.01
N ALA A 13 -8.05 6.21 8.10
CA ALA A 13 -8.38 5.95 6.71
C ALA A 13 -8.97 4.53 6.61
N MET A 14 -10.27 4.42 6.37
CA MET A 14 -10.90 3.12 6.21
C MET A 14 -10.95 2.71 4.74
N ILE A 15 -10.42 1.53 4.44
CA ILE A 15 -10.53 0.86 3.14
C ILE A 15 -11.58 -0.25 3.25
N LEU A 16 -12.56 -0.22 2.35
CA LEU A 16 -13.56 -1.27 2.24
C LEU A 16 -13.20 -2.20 1.08
N LEU A 17 -13.05 -3.48 1.36
CA LEU A 17 -12.67 -4.50 0.40
C LEU A 17 -13.88 -5.38 0.04
N LEU A 18 -14.37 -5.21 -1.20
CA LEU A 18 -15.59 -5.79 -1.74
C LEU A 18 -15.30 -6.70 -2.94
N GLY A 19 -16.28 -7.52 -3.31
CA GLY A 19 -16.19 -8.40 -4.48
C GLY A 19 -16.99 -9.69 -4.34
N LEU A 20 -17.08 -10.46 -5.41
CA LEU A 20 -17.80 -11.73 -5.43
C LEU A 20 -17.15 -12.81 -4.55
N ARG A 21 -17.95 -13.81 -4.13
CA ARG A 21 -17.43 -14.97 -3.40
C ARG A 21 -16.30 -15.64 -4.20
N ARG A 22 -15.22 -16.05 -3.53
CA ARG A 22 -14.00 -16.66 -4.14
C ARG A 22 -13.16 -15.74 -5.03
N GLY A 23 -13.46 -14.43 -5.09
CA GLY A 23 -12.66 -13.45 -5.81
C GLY A 23 -11.25 -13.17 -5.24
N GLY A 24 -10.87 -13.76 -4.10
CA GLY A 24 -9.51 -13.63 -3.54
C GLY A 24 -9.32 -12.54 -2.47
N LYS A 25 -10.40 -11.88 -2.03
CA LYS A 25 -10.37 -10.82 -1.00
C LYS A 25 -9.58 -11.18 0.26
N SER A 26 -9.92 -12.30 0.90
CA SER A 26 -9.28 -12.75 2.13
C SER A 26 -7.82 -13.15 1.90
N SER A 27 -7.50 -13.68 0.71
CA SER A 27 -6.13 -13.98 0.31
C SER A 27 -5.31 -12.70 0.17
N ILE A 28 -5.86 -11.66 -0.46
CA ILE A 28 -5.23 -10.34 -0.58
C ILE A 28 -4.92 -9.76 0.81
N CYS A 29 -5.91 -9.72 1.72
CA CYS A 29 -5.71 -9.19 3.06
C CYS A 29 -4.59 -9.95 3.81
N LYS A 30 -4.59 -11.28 3.77
CA LYS A 30 -3.58 -12.07 4.48
C LYS A 30 -2.19 -11.98 3.87
N VAL A 31 -2.08 -11.91 2.55
CA VAL A 31 -0.77 -11.75 1.89
C VAL A 31 -0.19 -10.38 2.20
N LEU A 32 -0.96 -9.30 2.04
CA LEU A 32 -0.49 -7.93 2.24
C LEU A 32 -0.17 -7.61 3.70
N PHE A 33 -0.99 -8.08 4.63
CA PHE A 33 -0.95 -7.60 6.01
C PHE A 33 -0.45 -8.61 7.03
N HIS A 34 -0.52 -9.90 6.72
CA HIS A 34 -0.04 -10.96 7.61
C HIS A 34 1.24 -11.62 7.09
N ASN A 35 1.80 -11.13 5.97
CA ASN A 35 2.95 -11.73 5.29
C ASN A 35 2.77 -13.25 5.07
N MET A 36 1.53 -13.68 4.81
CA MET A 36 1.21 -15.07 4.54
C MET A 36 1.70 -15.46 3.15
N GLN A 37 2.32 -16.65 3.01
CA GLN A 37 2.76 -17.09 1.69
C GLN A 37 1.55 -17.32 0.77
N PRO A 38 1.62 -16.94 -0.52
CA PRO A 38 0.51 -17.10 -1.45
C PRO A 38 0.00 -18.54 -1.56
N LEU A 39 0.88 -19.54 -1.47
CA LEU A 39 0.52 -20.97 -1.50
C LEU A 39 -0.33 -21.40 -0.29
N ASP A 40 -0.08 -20.80 0.88
CA ASP A 40 -0.82 -21.10 2.10
C ASP A 40 -2.26 -20.54 2.04
N THR A 41 -2.50 -19.54 1.17
CA THR A 41 -3.83 -18.95 1.02
C THR A 41 -4.86 -19.91 0.41
N LEU A 42 -4.42 -21.00 -0.23
CA LEU A 42 -5.30 -22.06 -0.75
C LEU A 42 -6.14 -22.71 0.37
N TYR A 43 -5.62 -22.72 1.60
CA TYR A 43 -6.26 -23.34 2.76
C TYR A 43 -7.20 -22.40 3.52
N LEU A 44 -7.47 -21.21 2.97
CA LEU A 44 -8.39 -20.26 3.60
C LEU A 44 -9.84 -20.71 3.47
N GLU A 45 -10.53 -20.72 4.60
CA GLU A 45 -11.97 -20.96 4.66
C GLU A 45 -12.75 -19.76 4.09
N SER A 46 -13.97 -20.01 3.63
CA SER A 46 -14.85 -18.93 3.13
C SER A 46 -15.24 -17.98 4.27
N THR A 47 -14.98 -16.68 4.10
CA THR A 47 -15.42 -15.63 5.02
C THR A 47 -16.95 -15.64 5.17
N SER A 48 -17.43 -15.90 6.39
CA SER A 48 -18.87 -15.94 6.73
C SER A 48 -19.34 -14.67 7.44
N ASN A 49 -18.45 -13.99 8.17
CA ASN A 49 -18.72 -12.76 8.90
C ASN A 49 -17.77 -11.65 8.43
N PRO A 50 -18.21 -10.37 8.45
CA PRO A 50 -17.32 -9.24 8.23
C PRO A 50 -16.09 -9.29 9.14
N THR A 51 -14.90 -9.20 8.55
CA THR A 51 -13.64 -9.10 9.29
C THR A 51 -13.10 -7.69 9.16
N MET A 52 -12.67 -7.12 10.29
CA MET A 52 -12.03 -5.81 10.35
C MET A 52 -10.61 -6.01 10.84
N GLU A 53 -9.66 -5.55 10.06
CA GLU A 53 -8.25 -5.56 10.42
C GLU A 53 -7.77 -4.13 10.60
N HIS A 54 -7.14 -3.87 11.75
CA HIS A 54 -6.64 -2.55 12.10
C HIS A 54 -5.13 -2.53 12.02
N PHE A 55 -4.61 -1.60 11.22
CA PHE A 55 -3.19 -1.40 11.03
C PHE A 55 -2.82 -0.02 11.52
N SER A 56 -1.92 0.03 12.50
CA SER A 56 -1.28 1.25 12.95
C SER A 56 0.12 1.30 12.32
N THR A 57 0.16 1.56 11.01
CA THR A 57 1.41 1.88 10.31
C THR A 57 1.56 3.40 10.30
N LEU A 58 2.00 4.00 9.18
CA LEU A 58 1.97 5.46 9.04
C LEU A 58 0.57 6.05 9.02
N ILE A 59 -0.39 5.26 8.56
CA ILE A 59 -1.80 5.60 8.48
C ILE A 59 -2.50 4.61 9.37
N ASP A 60 -3.43 5.08 10.21
CA ASP A 60 -4.34 4.18 10.89
C ASP A 60 -5.34 3.66 9.85
N LEU A 61 -4.98 2.53 9.24
CA LEU A 61 -5.73 1.94 8.16
C LEU A 61 -6.61 0.83 8.70
N ALA A 62 -7.91 0.94 8.46
CA ALA A 62 -8.86 -0.13 8.76
C ALA A 62 -9.26 -0.80 7.45
N VAL A 63 -8.91 -2.07 7.28
CA VAL A 63 -9.41 -2.87 6.16
C VAL A 63 -10.62 -3.65 6.63
N MET A 64 -11.76 -3.42 5.99
CA MET A 64 -12.97 -4.18 6.23
C MET A 64 -13.22 -5.11 5.05
N GLU A 65 -13.22 -6.41 5.27
CA GLU A 65 -13.65 -7.40 4.28
C GLU A 65 -15.13 -7.73 4.51
N LEU A 66 -15.95 -7.58 3.47
CA LEU A 66 -17.34 -8.02 3.50
C LEU A 66 -17.52 -9.34 2.74
N PRO A 67 -18.33 -10.29 3.29
CA PRO A 67 -18.62 -11.53 2.59
C PRO A 67 -19.40 -11.28 1.30
N GLY A 68 -18.98 -11.92 0.21
CA GLY A 68 -19.51 -11.71 -1.15
C GLY A 68 -20.95 -12.22 -1.39
N GLN A 69 -21.66 -12.64 -0.34
CA GLN A 69 -23.07 -13.03 -0.37
C GLN A 69 -23.99 -11.99 0.28
N LEU A 70 -23.44 -10.91 0.84
CA LEU A 70 -24.25 -9.87 1.46
C LEU A 70 -25.03 -9.09 0.40
N ASN A 71 -26.34 -9.07 0.55
CA ASN A 71 -27.19 -8.08 -0.09
C ASN A 71 -26.94 -6.74 0.60
N TYR A 72 -26.07 -5.91 0.02
CA TYR A 72 -25.71 -4.58 0.55
C TYR A 72 -26.91 -3.64 0.76
N PHE A 73 -28.05 -3.96 0.14
CA PHE A 73 -29.29 -3.19 0.15
C PHE A 73 -30.26 -3.61 1.27
N GLU A 74 -29.92 -4.59 2.11
CA GLU A 74 -30.76 -4.94 3.26
C GLU A 74 -30.62 -3.89 4.38
N PRO A 75 -31.73 -3.32 4.89
CA PRO A 75 -31.73 -2.25 5.89
C PRO A 75 -31.32 -2.72 7.30
N SER A 76 -30.85 -3.96 7.45
CA SER A 76 -30.42 -4.53 8.72
C SER A 76 -28.99 -4.14 9.11
N TYR A 77 -28.20 -3.67 8.14
CA TYR A 77 -26.80 -3.27 8.33
C TYR A 77 -26.69 -1.75 8.30
N ASP A 78 -25.88 -1.16 9.18
CA ASP A 78 -25.59 0.29 9.21
C ASP A 78 -24.62 0.65 8.06
N SER A 79 -24.95 0.21 6.84
CA SER A 79 -24.14 0.36 5.62
C SER A 79 -23.93 1.83 5.31
N GLU A 80 -24.96 2.66 5.43
CA GLU A 80 -24.85 4.10 5.17
C GLU A 80 -23.77 4.76 6.05
N ARG A 81 -23.70 4.40 7.34
CA ARG A 81 -22.67 4.93 8.23
C ARG A 81 -21.27 4.44 7.84
N LEU A 82 -21.14 3.18 7.42
CA LEU A 82 -19.87 2.61 6.98
C LEU A 82 -19.37 3.32 5.70
N PHE A 83 -20.22 3.48 4.69
CA PHE A 83 -19.83 4.16 3.44
C PHE A 83 -19.51 5.65 3.65
N LYS A 84 -20.05 6.29 4.70
CA LYS A 84 -19.63 7.65 5.11
C LYS A 84 -18.24 7.68 5.75
N SER A 85 -17.85 6.66 6.50
CA SER A 85 -16.52 6.59 7.15
C SER A 85 -15.41 6.05 6.24
N VAL A 86 -15.77 5.40 5.13
CA VAL A 86 -14.81 4.82 4.19
C VAL A 86 -14.22 5.91 3.28
N GLY A 87 -12.89 5.96 3.22
CA GLY A 87 -12.15 6.86 2.32
C GLY A 87 -11.85 6.23 0.96
N GLY A 88 -11.76 4.89 0.90
CA GLY A 88 -11.46 4.17 -0.34
C GLY A 88 -12.22 2.84 -0.44
N LEU A 89 -12.83 2.61 -1.59
CA LEU A 89 -13.51 1.37 -1.93
C LEU A 89 -12.67 0.57 -2.93
N VAL A 90 -12.32 -0.64 -2.54
CA VAL A 90 -11.54 -1.57 -3.37
C VAL A 90 -12.43 -2.74 -3.76
N TYR A 91 -12.74 -2.87 -5.05
CA TYR A 91 -13.57 -3.96 -5.56
C TYR A 91 -12.72 -4.97 -6.33
N VAL A 92 -12.81 -6.24 -5.93
CA VAL A 92 -12.01 -7.33 -6.50
C VAL A 92 -12.84 -8.12 -7.52
N ILE A 93 -12.36 -8.12 -8.76
CA ILE A 93 -12.91 -8.89 -9.89
C ILE A 93 -11.96 -10.06 -10.18
N ASP A 94 -12.49 -11.27 -10.24
CA ASP A 94 -11.72 -12.45 -10.66
C ASP A 94 -11.62 -12.47 -12.19
N SER A 95 -10.42 -12.39 -12.75
CA SER A 95 -10.22 -12.42 -14.21
C SER A 95 -10.25 -13.82 -14.82
N GLN A 96 -10.23 -14.88 -14.01
CA GLN A 96 -10.29 -16.27 -14.46
C GLN A 96 -11.73 -16.79 -14.58
N ASP A 97 -12.69 -16.10 -13.98
CA ASP A 97 -14.11 -16.45 -13.95
C ASP A 97 -14.94 -15.44 -14.76
N GLU A 98 -16.24 -15.71 -14.93
CA GLU A 98 -17.15 -14.82 -15.62
C GLU A 98 -17.41 -13.53 -14.79
N TYR A 99 -16.86 -12.41 -15.25
CA TYR A 99 -16.92 -11.13 -14.55
C TYR A 99 -18.17 -10.28 -14.85
N MET A 100 -19.10 -10.72 -15.71
CA MET A 100 -20.30 -9.94 -16.06
C MET A 100 -21.14 -9.57 -14.84
N ASN A 101 -21.46 -10.57 -14.01
CA ASN A 101 -22.18 -10.35 -12.76
C ASN A 101 -21.38 -9.46 -11.79
N ALA A 102 -20.05 -9.52 -11.85
CA ALA A 102 -19.19 -8.70 -11.01
C ALA A 102 -19.26 -7.22 -11.39
N ILE A 103 -19.34 -6.91 -12.70
CA ILE A 103 -19.45 -5.54 -13.24
C ILE A 103 -20.81 -4.94 -12.89
N THR A 104 -21.92 -5.66 -13.10
CA THR A 104 -23.25 -5.17 -12.72
C THR A 104 -23.34 -4.89 -11.22
N ASN A 105 -22.79 -5.80 -10.40
CA ASN A 105 -22.73 -5.58 -8.95
C ASN A 105 -21.84 -4.38 -8.57
N LEU A 106 -20.71 -4.20 -9.25
CA LEU A 106 -19.82 -3.06 -9.05
C LEU A 106 -20.56 -1.75 -9.34
N ALA A 107 -21.28 -1.65 -10.47
CA ALA A 107 -22.01 -0.44 -10.84
C ALA A 107 -23.08 -0.09 -9.80
N MET A 108 -23.85 -1.06 -9.31
CA MET A 108 -24.84 -0.85 -8.24
C MET A 108 -24.19 -0.39 -6.92
N ILE A 109 -23.02 -0.95 -6.57
CA ILE A 109 -22.27 -0.54 -5.37
C ILE A 109 -21.74 0.88 -5.53
N ILE A 110 -21.20 1.23 -6.70
CA ILE A 110 -20.72 2.58 -7.00
C ILE A 110 -21.85 3.59 -6.91
N GLU A 111 -23.02 3.29 -7.48
CA GLU A 111 -24.19 4.16 -7.40
C GLU A 111 -24.60 4.45 -5.95
N TYR A 112 -24.64 3.41 -5.12
CA TYR A 112 -24.97 3.56 -3.70
C TYR A 112 -23.87 4.34 -2.94
N ALA A 113 -22.61 3.98 -3.13
CA ALA A 113 -21.48 4.62 -2.46
C ALA A 113 -21.39 6.10 -2.82
N TYR A 114 -21.55 6.46 -4.09
CA TYR A 114 -21.47 7.84 -4.57
C TYR A 114 -22.63 8.71 -4.08
N LYS A 115 -23.83 8.14 -3.91
CA LYS A 115 -24.98 8.81 -3.26
C LYS A 115 -24.70 9.15 -1.80
N VAL A 116 -23.94 8.32 -1.10
CA VAL A 116 -23.64 8.47 0.33
C VAL A 116 -22.42 9.36 0.55
N ASN A 117 -21.35 9.15 -0.22
CA ASN A 117 -20.09 9.85 -0.13
C ASN A 117 -19.50 10.12 -1.54
N PRO A 118 -19.64 11.34 -2.09
CA PRO A 118 -19.18 11.66 -3.44
C PRO A 118 -17.65 11.80 -3.55
N THR A 119 -16.93 11.89 -2.42
CA THR A 119 -15.46 12.03 -2.40
C THR A 119 -14.74 10.69 -2.22
N ILE A 120 -15.47 9.57 -2.29
CA ILE A 120 -14.88 8.23 -2.12
C ILE A 120 -13.99 7.88 -3.32
N ASN A 121 -12.79 7.38 -3.05
CA ASN A 121 -11.92 6.83 -4.09
C ASN A 121 -12.39 5.42 -4.47
N ILE A 122 -12.63 5.18 -5.76
CA ILE A 122 -13.11 3.88 -6.25
C ILE A 122 -12.02 3.21 -7.07
N GLU A 123 -11.61 2.04 -6.60
CA GLU A 123 -10.45 1.32 -7.08
C GLU A 123 -10.86 -0.12 -7.39
N VAL A 124 -10.59 -0.59 -8.61
CA VAL A 124 -10.98 -1.92 -9.08
C VAL A 124 -9.73 -2.76 -9.30
N LEU A 125 -9.65 -3.90 -8.62
CA LEU A 125 -8.59 -4.89 -8.78
C LEU A 125 -9.08 -5.99 -9.70
N ILE A 126 -8.52 -6.05 -10.91
CA ILE A 126 -8.64 -7.19 -11.81
C ILE A 126 -7.61 -8.22 -11.31
N HIS A 127 -8.10 -9.24 -10.63
CA HIS A 127 -7.32 -10.14 -9.80
C HIS A 127 -7.20 -11.54 -10.40
N LYS A 128 -6.13 -12.25 -10.02
CA LYS A 128 -5.73 -13.57 -10.55
C LYS A 128 -5.29 -13.54 -12.02
N VAL A 129 -4.50 -12.54 -12.37
CA VAL A 129 -3.93 -12.39 -13.71
C VAL A 129 -2.71 -13.30 -13.95
N ASP A 130 -2.26 -14.05 -12.94
CA ASP A 130 -1.10 -14.95 -12.97
C ASP A 130 -1.20 -16.05 -14.04
N GLY A 131 -2.40 -16.55 -14.30
CA GLY A 131 -2.63 -17.59 -15.31
C GLY A 131 -2.85 -17.07 -16.74
N LEU A 132 -2.80 -15.75 -16.97
CA LEU A 132 -3.20 -15.12 -18.24
C LEU A 132 -1.97 -14.70 -19.06
N SER A 133 -2.08 -14.82 -20.38
CA SER A 133 -1.09 -14.22 -21.30
C SER A 133 -1.18 -12.69 -21.28
N GLU A 134 -0.07 -12.01 -21.57
CA GLU A 134 -0.01 -10.54 -21.59
C GLU A 134 -1.07 -9.92 -22.52
N ASP A 135 -1.27 -10.51 -23.70
CA ASP A 135 -2.31 -10.04 -24.65
C ASP A 135 -3.72 -10.13 -24.02
N PHE A 136 -4.01 -11.22 -23.33
CA PHE A 136 -5.30 -11.41 -22.68
C PHE A 136 -5.48 -10.49 -21.46
N LYS A 137 -4.42 -10.16 -20.73
CA LYS A 137 -4.47 -9.16 -19.64
C LYS A 137 -4.90 -7.80 -20.16
N ILE A 138 -4.33 -7.36 -21.28
CA ILE A 138 -4.65 -6.07 -21.90
C ILE A 138 -6.09 -6.07 -22.42
N ASP A 139 -6.51 -7.15 -23.09
CA ASP A 139 -7.87 -7.29 -23.60
C ASP A 139 -8.90 -7.33 -22.47
N ALA A 140 -8.66 -8.10 -21.41
CA ALA A 140 -9.54 -8.18 -20.25
C ALA A 140 -9.65 -6.84 -19.52
N GLN A 141 -8.53 -6.12 -19.34
CA GLN A 141 -8.55 -4.78 -18.75
C GLN A 141 -9.39 -3.82 -19.58
N ARG A 142 -9.20 -3.82 -20.90
CA ARG A 142 -9.92 -2.93 -21.82
C ARG A 142 -11.42 -3.25 -21.83
N ASP A 143 -11.78 -4.52 -21.86
CA ASP A 143 -13.19 -4.96 -21.86
C ASP A 143 -13.89 -4.60 -20.54
N ILE A 144 -13.26 -4.89 -19.39
CA ILE A 144 -13.80 -4.53 -18.07
C ILE A 144 -13.94 -3.01 -17.94
N MET A 145 -12.93 -2.24 -18.35
CA MET A 145 -12.97 -0.78 -18.29
C MET A 145 -14.08 -0.21 -19.18
N GLN A 146 -14.23 -0.72 -20.40
CA GLN A 146 -15.27 -0.28 -21.32
C GLN A 146 -16.67 -0.60 -20.77
N ARG A 147 -16.91 -1.84 -20.36
CA ARG A 147 -18.23 -2.27 -19.84
C ARG A 147 -18.61 -1.56 -18.54
N THR A 148 -17.64 -1.37 -17.63
CA THR A 148 -17.88 -0.60 -16.41
C THR A 148 -18.23 0.86 -16.75
N GLY A 149 -17.56 1.45 -17.74
CA GLY A 149 -17.89 2.79 -18.24
C GLY A 149 -19.30 2.86 -18.82
N GLU A 150 -19.70 1.90 -19.66
CA GLU A 150 -21.04 1.82 -20.25
C GLU A 150 -22.13 1.69 -19.17
N GLU A 151 -21.96 0.80 -18.20
CA GLU A 151 -22.93 0.60 -17.11
C GLU A 151 -23.07 1.85 -16.22
N LEU A 152 -21.96 2.54 -15.95
CA LEU A 152 -21.98 3.80 -15.17
C LEU A 152 -22.66 4.95 -15.93
N LEU A 153 -22.49 5.01 -17.26
CA LEU A 153 -23.19 5.95 -18.12
C LEU A 153 -24.70 5.67 -18.15
N GLU A 154 -25.11 4.41 -18.19
CA GLU A 154 -26.54 4.03 -18.12
C GLU A 154 -27.19 4.44 -16.79
N LEU A 155 -26.43 4.40 -15.70
CA LEU A 155 -26.86 4.89 -14.38
C LEU A 155 -26.83 6.43 -14.25
N GLY A 156 -26.33 7.15 -15.26
CA GLY A 156 -26.24 8.62 -15.27
C GLY A 156 -25.13 9.17 -14.38
N LEU A 157 -24.11 8.37 -14.06
CA LEU A 157 -22.98 8.75 -13.21
C LEU A 157 -21.82 9.29 -14.06
N ASP A 158 -22.05 10.43 -14.71
CA ASP A 158 -21.04 11.11 -15.54
C ASP A 158 -19.99 11.79 -14.66
N GLY A 159 -18.79 11.21 -14.56
CA GLY A 159 -17.63 11.82 -13.90
C GLY A 159 -17.06 11.09 -12.69
N VAL A 160 -17.58 9.89 -12.37
CA VAL A 160 -16.96 9.03 -11.36
C VAL A 160 -15.62 8.52 -11.89
N GLN A 161 -14.54 8.85 -11.18
CA GLN A 161 -13.19 8.37 -11.53
C GLN A 161 -12.98 6.99 -10.92
N VAL A 162 -12.95 5.97 -11.77
CA VAL A 162 -12.62 4.59 -11.40
C VAL A 162 -11.23 4.27 -11.91
N SER A 163 -10.35 3.80 -11.01
CA SER A 163 -9.02 3.32 -11.40
C SER A 163 -8.99 1.80 -11.42
N PHE A 164 -8.30 1.23 -12.40
CA PHE A 164 -8.21 -0.22 -12.60
C PHE A 164 -6.76 -0.68 -12.44
N TYR A 165 -6.56 -1.75 -11.69
CA TYR A 165 -5.24 -2.37 -11.48
C TYR A 165 -5.28 -3.86 -11.80
N LEU A 166 -4.26 -4.33 -12.51
CA LEU A 166 -4.01 -5.75 -12.72
C LEU A 166 -3.22 -6.27 -11.53
N THR A 167 -3.74 -7.28 -10.84
CA THR A 167 -3.12 -7.77 -9.60
C THR A 167 -3.06 -9.28 -9.52
N SER A 168 -2.00 -9.77 -8.91
CA SER A 168 -1.78 -11.16 -8.55
C SER A 168 -1.20 -11.23 -7.15
N ILE A 169 -1.58 -12.24 -6.37
CA ILE A 169 -0.94 -12.51 -5.06
C ILE A 169 0.43 -13.18 -5.21
N PHE A 170 0.74 -13.74 -6.39
CA PHE A 170 2.02 -14.39 -6.66
C PHE A 170 3.10 -13.40 -7.10
N ASP A 171 2.69 -12.21 -7.56
CA ASP A 171 3.59 -11.17 -8.04
C ASP A 171 3.54 -9.95 -7.09
N HIS A 172 4.47 -9.02 -7.28
CA HIS A 172 4.53 -7.77 -6.52
C HIS A 172 3.47 -6.73 -6.93
N SER A 173 2.68 -7.00 -7.98
CA SER A 173 1.65 -6.10 -8.52
C SER A 173 0.57 -5.73 -7.49
N ILE A 174 0.21 -6.65 -6.59
CA ILE A 174 -0.78 -6.37 -5.55
C ILE A 174 -0.29 -5.29 -4.57
N TYR A 175 0.99 -5.35 -4.18
CA TYR A 175 1.58 -4.36 -3.28
C TYR A 175 1.71 -3.01 -3.96
N GLU A 176 2.06 -2.98 -5.25
CA GLU A 176 2.10 -1.73 -6.03
C GLU A 176 0.72 -1.09 -6.14
N ALA A 177 -0.31 -1.88 -6.50
CA ALA A 177 -1.68 -1.40 -6.59
C ALA A 177 -2.15 -0.83 -5.24
N PHE A 178 -1.94 -1.57 -4.15
CA PHE A 178 -2.27 -1.08 -2.80
C PHE A 178 -1.47 0.16 -2.39
N SER A 179 -0.22 0.28 -2.80
CA SER A 179 0.58 1.48 -2.55
C SER A 179 -0.03 2.72 -3.21
N ARG A 180 -0.49 2.60 -4.46
CA ARG A 180 -1.20 3.69 -5.15
C ARG A 180 -2.55 4.01 -4.51
N ILE A 181 -3.28 2.99 -4.05
CA ILE A 181 -4.56 3.18 -3.34
C ILE A 181 -4.33 3.92 -2.03
N VAL A 182 -3.35 3.49 -1.24
CA VAL A 182 -2.99 4.10 0.03
C VAL A 182 -2.51 5.54 -0.18
N GLN A 183 -1.72 5.81 -1.22
CA GLN A 183 -1.30 7.16 -1.59
C GLN A 183 -2.47 8.13 -1.77
N LYS A 184 -3.49 7.73 -2.51
CA LYS A 184 -4.69 8.55 -2.75
C LYS A 184 -5.48 8.86 -1.47
N LEU A 185 -5.28 8.09 -0.41
CA LEU A 185 -5.93 8.30 0.88
C LEU A 185 -5.17 9.27 1.79
N ILE A 186 -3.90 9.58 1.50
CA ILE A 186 -3.07 10.47 2.32
C ILE A 186 -3.26 11.92 1.83
N PRO A 187 -3.86 12.82 2.63
CA PRO A 187 -4.04 14.22 2.23
C PRO A 187 -2.72 14.97 2.02
N GLU A 188 -1.69 14.66 2.82
CA GLU A 188 -0.38 15.33 2.77
C GLU A 188 0.57 14.76 1.70
N LEU A 189 0.13 13.85 0.82
CA LEU A 189 0.99 13.16 -0.15
C LEU A 189 1.78 14.13 -1.04
N SER A 190 1.13 15.18 -1.56
CA SER A 190 1.75 16.14 -2.48
C SER A 190 2.99 16.82 -1.89
N PHE A 191 2.98 17.03 -0.57
CA PHE A 191 4.11 17.57 0.14
C PHE A 191 5.25 16.53 0.28
N LEU A 192 4.93 15.26 0.60
CA LEU A 192 5.94 14.19 0.66
C LEU A 192 6.59 13.93 -0.71
N GLU A 193 5.78 13.92 -1.77
CA GLU A 193 6.26 13.79 -3.16
C GLU A 193 7.21 14.94 -3.51
N ASN A 194 6.84 16.19 -3.22
CA ASN A 194 7.72 17.34 -3.46
C ASN A 194 9.03 17.26 -2.64
N MET A 195 8.99 16.77 -1.40
CA MET A 195 10.23 16.55 -0.63
C MET A 195 11.12 15.48 -1.26
N LEU A 196 10.55 14.38 -1.75
CA LEU A 196 11.28 13.32 -2.45
C LEU A 196 11.86 13.85 -3.77
N ASP A 197 11.10 14.65 -4.51
CA ASP A 197 11.57 15.31 -5.74
C ASP A 197 12.77 16.23 -5.45
N ASN A 198 12.72 17.01 -4.36
CA ASN A 198 13.87 17.83 -3.93
C ASN A 198 15.08 16.96 -3.54
N LEU A 199 14.85 15.84 -2.85
CA LEU A 199 15.92 14.90 -2.50
C LEU A 199 16.59 14.34 -3.76
N ILE A 200 15.81 13.90 -4.73
CA ILE A 200 16.30 13.35 -6.00
C ILE A 200 16.99 14.43 -6.82
N GLN A 201 16.42 15.62 -6.94
CA GLN A 201 16.99 16.72 -7.73
C GLN A 201 18.38 17.16 -7.24
N HIS A 202 18.59 17.15 -5.92
CA HIS A 202 19.85 17.57 -5.30
C HIS A 202 20.82 16.42 -5.01
N SER A 203 20.46 15.18 -5.38
CA SER A 203 21.32 14.01 -5.27
C SER A 203 21.48 13.33 -6.63
N LYS A 204 22.42 12.38 -6.75
CA LYS A 204 22.50 11.53 -7.95
C LYS A 204 21.58 10.30 -7.84
N ILE A 205 20.44 10.47 -7.19
CA ILE A 205 19.41 9.44 -7.08
C ILE A 205 18.60 9.46 -8.38
N GLU A 206 18.26 8.28 -8.89
CA GLU A 206 17.40 8.08 -10.07
C GLU A 206 15.94 7.91 -9.64
N LYS A 207 15.70 7.20 -8.53
CA LYS A 207 14.38 6.90 -7.99
C LYS A 207 14.43 6.78 -6.47
N ALA A 208 13.38 7.23 -5.77
CA ALA A 208 13.29 7.09 -4.32
C ALA A 208 11.88 6.66 -3.88
N PHE A 209 11.82 5.66 -3.01
CA PHE A 209 10.59 5.11 -2.45
C PHE A 209 10.63 5.21 -0.93
N LEU A 210 9.52 5.61 -0.33
CA LEU A 210 9.33 5.57 1.12
C LEU A 210 8.46 4.38 1.49
N PHE A 211 9.09 3.29 1.92
CA PHE A 211 8.45 2.01 2.26
C PHE A 211 8.08 1.91 3.73
N ASP A 212 6.91 1.35 4.02
CA ASP A 212 6.65 0.74 5.32
C ASP A 212 7.29 -0.66 5.39
N ILE A 213 8.18 -0.86 6.37
CA ILE A 213 8.98 -2.08 6.50
C ILE A 213 8.11 -3.33 6.68
N ASN A 214 6.97 -3.21 7.34
CA ASN A 214 6.15 -4.38 7.70
C ASN A 214 5.24 -4.86 6.54
N SER A 215 4.70 -3.92 5.76
CA SER A 215 3.70 -4.20 4.72
C SER A 215 4.25 -4.18 3.30
N LYS A 216 5.49 -3.71 3.09
CA LYS A 216 6.12 -3.50 1.76
C LYS A 216 5.36 -2.51 0.87
N ILE A 217 4.38 -1.81 1.44
CA ILE A 217 3.63 -0.75 0.77
C ILE A 217 4.51 0.50 0.78
N TYR A 218 4.70 1.11 -0.38
CA TYR A 218 5.34 2.43 -0.43
C TYR A 218 4.27 3.51 -0.21
N VAL A 219 4.56 4.40 0.72
CA VAL A 219 3.67 5.49 1.12
C VAL A 219 3.82 6.68 0.19
N SER A 220 5.05 6.95 -0.25
CA SER A 220 5.33 8.02 -1.21
C SER A 220 6.44 7.60 -2.14
N THR A 221 6.38 8.10 -3.35
CA THR A 221 7.45 8.02 -4.35
C THR A 221 7.65 9.42 -4.92
N ASP A 222 8.75 9.64 -5.63
CA ASP A 222 8.94 10.81 -6.48
C ASP A 222 8.01 10.81 -7.70
N SER A 223 7.88 11.97 -8.35
CA SER A 223 6.96 12.23 -9.46
C SER A 223 7.28 11.49 -10.76
N SER A 224 8.44 10.83 -10.88
CA SER A 224 8.73 10.00 -12.06
C SER A 224 7.83 8.75 -12.08
N PRO A 225 7.47 8.23 -13.27
CA PRO A 225 6.66 7.03 -13.35
C PRO A 225 7.35 5.84 -12.66
N VAL A 226 6.58 5.06 -11.90
CA VAL A 226 7.07 3.86 -11.23
C VAL A 226 7.13 2.72 -12.24
N ASP A 227 8.32 2.16 -12.42
CA ASP A 227 8.52 0.88 -13.10
C ASP A 227 8.35 -0.26 -12.10
N ILE A 228 7.54 -1.26 -12.48
CA ILE A 228 7.23 -2.44 -11.67
C ILE A 228 8.52 -3.20 -11.33
N GLN A 229 9.46 -3.27 -12.26
CA GLN A 229 10.74 -3.97 -12.05
C GLN A 229 11.60 -3.28 -10.99
N MET A 230 11.60 -1.93 -10.98
CA MET A 230 12.33 -1.17 -9.97
C MET A 230 11.69 -1.31 -8.59
N TYR A 231 10.36 -1.35 -8.55
CA TYR A 231 9.61 -1.59 -7.32
C TYR A 231 9.93 -2.99 -6.73
N GLU A 232 9.90 -4.03 -7.55
CA GLU A 232 10.22 -5.41 -7.17
C GLU A 232 11.61 -5.52 -6.55
N VAL A 233 12.64 -4.99 -7.22
CA VAL A 233 14.02 -4.97 -6.71
C VAL A 233 14.11 -4.22 -5.38
N CYS A 234 13.41 -3.10 -5.22
CA CYS A 234 13.40 -2.33 -3.98
C CYS A 234 12.69 -3.08 -2.84
N ALA A 235 11.57 -3.73 -3.12
CA ALA A 235 10.81 -4.52 -2.15
C ALA A 235 11.62 -5.72 -1.66
N GLU A 236 12.25 -6.48 -2.55
CA GLU A 236 13.15 -7.57 -2.18
C GLU A 236 14.36 -7.06 -1.36
N PHE A 237 14.88 -5.87 -1.69
CA PHE A 237 15.98 -5.29 -0.95
C PHE A 237 15.61 -4.93 0.49
N VAL A 238 14.36 -4.54 0.75
CA VAL A 238 13.84 -4.36 2.12
C VAL A 238 13.86 -5.70 2.86
N ASP A 239 13.33 -6.76 2.27
CA ASP A 239 13.29 -8.10 2.88
C ASP A 239 14.69 -8.60 3.23
N VAL A 240 15.61 -8.57 2.27
CA VAL A 240 17.02 -8.97 2.48
C VAL A 240 17.64 -8.17 3.62
N THR A 241 17.35 -6.88 3.71
CA THR A 241 17.89 -6.03 4.76
C THR A 241 17.33 -6.43 6.13
N ILE A 242 16.03 -6.67 6.23
CA ILE A 242 15.37 -7.05 7.49
C ILE A 242 15.78 -8.46 7.91
N ASP A 243 15.77 -9.43 7.01
CA ASP A 243 16.12 -10.82 7.30
C ASP A 243 17.58 -10.95 7.75
N LEU A 244 18.51 -10.27 7.05
CA LEU A 244 19.92 -10.24 7.48
C LEU A 244 20.08 -9.50 8.80
N PHE A 245 19.39 -8.37 8.97
CA PHE A 245 19.44 -7.64 10.23
C PHE A 245 18.90 -8.49 11.39
N ASP A 246 17.81 -9.22 11.20
CA ASP A 246 17.18 -10.05 12.21
C ASP A 246 17.99 -11.31 12.52
N LEU A 247 18.68 -11.88 11.54
CA LEU A 247 19.60 -13.00 11.75
C LEU A 247 20.79 -12.60 12.64
N TYR A 248 21.31 -11.39 12.45
CA TYR A 248 22.51 -10.89 13.15
C TYR A 248 22.21 -9.91 14.29
N LYS A 249 20.93 -9.56 14.55
CA LYS A 249 20.55 -8.82 15.75
C LYS A 249 20.86 -9.76 16.91
N SER A 250 22.00 -9.54 17.53
CA SER A 250 22.41 -10.30 18.68
C SER A 250 21.38 -9.97 19.75
N SER A 251 20.52 -10.94 20.10
CA SER A 251 19.80 -10.93 21.37
C SER A 251 20.82 -10.54 22.42
N GLN A 252 20.64 -9.36 23.00
CA GLN A 252 21.41 -8.74 24.07
C GLN A 252 22.54 -9.64 24.58
N GLN A 253 23.80 -9.26 24.36
CA GLN A 253 24.90 -9.85 25.12
C GLN A 253 24.59 -9.66 26.61
N VAL A 254 24.18 -10.76 27.26
CA VAL A 254 24.05 -10.80 28.70
C VAL A 254 25.48 -10.86 29.24
N ASP A 255 25.96 -9.73 29.77
CA ASP A 255 27.18 -9.74 30.55
C ASP A 255 27.04 -10.75 31.71
N ARG A 256 28.14 -11.40 32.12
CA ARG A 256 28.19 -12.34 33.26
C ARG A 256 27.61 -11.80 34.58
N ASN A 257 27.30 -10.50 34.66
CA ASN A 257 26.72 -9.80 35.80
C ASN A 257 25.26 -9.33 35.62
N GLY A 258 24.53 -9.80 34.59
CA GLY A 258 23.08 -9.56 34.49
C GLY A 258 22.65 -8.12 34.22
N LYS A 259 23.55 -7.25 33.75
CA LYS A 259 23.20 -5.90 33.28
C LYS A 259 23.07 -5.91 31.77
N ALA A 260 21.89 -5.54 31.27
CA ALA A 260 21.66 -5.30 29.85
C ALA A 260 22.53 -4.12 29.39
N ILE A 261 23.51 -4.37 28.55
CA ILE A 261 24.18 -3.30 27.81
C ILE A 261 23.16 -2.78 26.80
N GLN A 262 22.66 -1.56 27.00
CA GLN A 262 21.86 -0.86 25.98
C GLN A 262 22.76 -0.64 24.76
N ALA A 263 22.71 -1.58 23.81
CA ALA A 263 23.22 -1.32 22.48
C ALA A 263 22.47 -0.10 21.93
N ARG A 264 23.22 0.91 21.47
CA ARG A 264 22.62 2.06 20.76
C ARG A 264 21.66 1.50 19.70
N PRO A 265 20.46 2.08 19.50
CA PRO A 265 19.62 1.69 18.39
C PRO A 265 20.44 1.88 17.12
N ARG A 266 20.84 0.77 16.48
CA ARG A 266 21.49 0.82 15.17
C ARG A 266 20.40 1.27 14.23
N GLU A 267 20.52 2.48 13.69
CA GLU A 267 19.70 2.90 12.56
C GLU A 267 19.92 1.88 11.43
N LEU A 268 18.84 1.29 10.95
CA LEU A 268 18.94 0.31 9.88
C LEU A 268 19.38 1.04 8.60
N LYS A 269 20.57 0.71 8.12
CA LYS A 269 21.14 1.21 6.87
C LYS A 269 21.75 0.05 6.11
N ASN A 270 21.42 -0.07 4.83
CA ASN A 270 21.99 -1.05 3.94
C ASN A 270 22.35 -0.41 2.60
N VAL A 271 23.44 -0.87 2.00
CA VAL A 271 23.91 -0.39 0.70
C VAL A 271 24.37 -1.59 -0.10
N SER A 272 23.82 -1.75 -1.30
CA SER A 272 24.17 -2.84 -2.23
C SER A 272 24.52 -2.26 -3.58
N GLN A 273 25.54 -2.80 -4.25
CA GLN A 273 25.93 -2.39 -5.59
C GLN A 273 25.71 -3.56 -6.56
N LEU A 274 24.98 -3.31 -7.64
CA LEU A 274 24.71 -4.26 -8.71
C LEU A 274 25.86 -4.25 -9.73
N GLY A 275 25.99 -5.33 -10.51
CA GLY A 275 27.08 -5.49 -11.48
C GLY A 275 27.13 -4.45 -12.60
N ASN A 276 26.00 -3.77 -12.87
CA ASN A 276 25.92 -2.65 -13.81
C ASN A 276 26.33 -1.29 -13.18
N GLY A 277 26.77 -1.29 -11.92
CA GLY A 277 27.21 -0.10 -11.19
C GLY A 277 26.10 0.64 -10.44
N VAL A 278 24.82 0.23 -10.58
CA VAL A 278 23.69 0.81 -9.84
C VAL A 278 23.81 0.48 -8.35
N ILE A 279 23.54 1.45 -7.49
CA ILE A 279 23.59 1.29 -6.04
C ILE A 279 22.17 1.36 -5.49
N LEU A 280 21.77 0.33 -4.73
CA LEU A 280 20.58 0.34 -3.90
C LEU A 280 20.96 0.84 -2.51
N TYR A 281 20.26 1.85 -2.04
CA TYR A 281 20.49 2.49 -0.76
C TYR A 281 19.23 2.37 0.08
N LEU A 282 19.33 1.81 1.28
CA LEU A 282 18.22 1.75 2.24
C LEU A 282 18.64 2.45 3.52
N ARG A 283 17.77 3.32 4.02
CA ARG A 283 17.93 3.96 5.33
C ARG A 283 16.62 4.07 6.07
N GLN A 284 16.63 3.70 7.35
CA GLN A 284 15.49 3.85 8.23
C GLN A 284 15.21 5.31 8.56
N MET A 285 13.95 5.68 8.41
CA MET A 285 13.42 7.01 8.67
C MET A 285 12.73 7.02 10.04
N ILE A 286 11.39 6.95 10.08
CA ILE A 286 10.58 7.14 11.29
C ILE A 286 9.63 5.95 11.46
N ARG A 287 9.46 5.44 12.69
CA ARG A 287 8.43 4.46 13.10
C ARG A 287 8.23 3.27 12.15
N GLY A 288 9.32 2.69 11.66
CA GLY A 288 9.23 1.54 10.75
C GLY A 288 9.13 1.91 9.28
N LEU A 289 9.29 3.18 8.93
CA LEU A 289 9.58 3.58 7.55
C LEU A 289 11.04 3.40 7.18
N ALA A 290 11.26 3.01 5.94
CA ALA A 290 12.54 3.01 5.27
C ALA A 290 12.47 3.79 3.96
N LEU A 291 13.46 4.64 3.72
CA LEU A 291 13.73 5.20 2.41
C LEU A 291 14.59 4.20 1.63
N VAL A 292 14.14 3.82 0.45
CA VAL A 292 14.90 3.03 -0.52
C VAL A 292 15.16 3.89 -1.75
N ALA A 293 16.42 4.09 -2.10
CA ALA A 293 16.84 4.92 -3.21
C ALA A 293 17.72 4.13 -4.19
N VAL A 294 17.49 4.36 -5.48
CA VAL A 294 18.31 3.81 -6.57
C VAL A 294 19.25 4.91 -7.04
N ILE A 295 20.56 4.70 -6.90
CA ILE A 295 21.61 5.69 -7.22
C ILE A 295 22.41 5.17 -8.41
N ARG A 296 22.61 6.04 -9.41
CA ARG A 296 23.48 5.73 -10.56
C ARG A 296 24.76 6.58 -10.51
N PRO A 297 25.89 6.03 -10.06
CA PRO A 297 27.16 6.74 -10.05
C PRO A 297 27.71 6.80 -11.48
N ASN A 298 27.50 7.92 -12.18
CA ASN A 298 28.09 8.18 -13.49
C ASN A 298 29.62 8.42 -13.39
N GLY A 299 30.40 7.38 -13.08
CA GLY A 299 31.87 7.42 -12.99
C GLY A 299 32.43 8.12 -11.74
N SER A 300 31.61 8.32 -10.71
CA SER A 300 32.01 8.92 -9.43
C SER A 300 32.35 7.82 -8.41
N ASP A 301 33.29 8.06 -7.50
CA ASP A 301 33.60 7.12 -6.42
C ASP A 301 32.37 6.88 -5.55
N MET A 302 32.06 5.60 -5.30
CA MET A 302 30.89 5.16 -4.55
C MET A 302 30.79 5.84 -3.19
N GLU A 303 31.89 5.91 -2.44
CA GLU A 303 31.93 6.52 -1.11
C GLU A 303 31.54 7.99 -1.16
N SER A 304 32.10 8.75 -2.09
CA SER A 304 31.78 10.17 -2.26
C SER A 304 30.30 10.38 -2.59
N CYS A 305 29.74 9.58 -3.50
CA CYS A 305 28.33 9.68 -3.89
C CYS A 305 27.41 9.33 -2.72
N LEU A 306 27.78 8.32 -1.95
CA LEU A 306 27.04 7.88 -0.78
C LEU A 306 27.04 8.96 0.32
N THR A 307 28.18 9.63 0.55
CA THR A 307 28.23 10.72 1.55
C THR A 307 27.33 11.91 1.21
N VAL A 308 27.23 12.25 -0.08
CA VAL A 308 26.33 13.32 -0.55
C VAL A 308 24.87 12.89 -0.39
N ALA A 309 24.55 11.64 -0.74
CA ALA A 309 23.22 11.09 -0.53
C ALA A 309 22.86 11.06 0.97
N ASP A 310 23.77 10.61 1.83
CA ASP A 310 23.57 10.56 3.28
C ASP A 310 23.23 11.94 3.85
N TYR A 311 23.98 12.99 3.47
CA TYR A 311 23.73 14.35 3.92
C TYR A 311 22.33 14.85 3.54
N ASN A 312 21.92 14.64 2.29
CA ASN A 312 20.59 15.06 1.84
C ASN A 312 19.47 14.21 2.46
N VAL A 313 19.70 12.90 2.64
CA VAL A 313 18.75 12.00 3.32
C VAL A 313 18.60 12.39 4.79
N ASP A 314 19.66 12.84 5.46
CA ASP A 314 19.58 13.37 6.84
C ASP A 314 18.74 14.64 6.93
N ILE A 315 18.83 15.54 5.94
CA ILE A 315 17.97 16.71 5.86
C ILE A 315 16.52 16.29 5.64
N PHE A 316 16.28 15.36 4.72
CA PHE A 316 14.95 14.83 4.43
C PHE A 316 14.34 14.14 5.67
N LYS A 317 15.12 13.33 6.40
CA LYS A 317 14.70 12.69 7.64
C LYS A 317 14.28 13.72 8.71
N LYS A 318 15.06 14.78 8.91
CA LYS A 318 14.69 15.88 9.83
C LYS A 318 13.39 16.56 9.40
N GLY A 319 13.22 16.80 8.10
CA GLY A 319 11.96 17.33 7.56
C GLY A 319 10.77 16.45 7.93
N LEU A 320 10.87 15.14 7.68
CA LEU A 320 9.86 14.15 8.07
C LEU A 320 9.56 14.22 9.59
N GLU A 321 10.59 14.29 10.43
CA GLU A 321 10.41 14.38 11.88
C GLU A 321 9.61 15.62 12.31
N GLU A 322 9.82 16.76 11.66
CA GLU A 322 9.10 18.01 11.93
C GLU A 322 7.62 17.94 11.50
N ILE A 323 7.32 17.38 10.32
CA ILE A 323 5.92 17.22 9.87
C ILE A 323 5.16 16.31 10.81
N TRP A 324 5.80 15.22 11.26
CA TRP A 324 5.17 14.29 12.20
C TRP A 324 5.03 14.84 13.62
N ALA A 325 5.91 15.74 14.03
CA ALA A 325 5.75 16.48 15.28
C ALA A 325 4.52 17.40 15.21
N ASN A 326 4.29 18.03 14.05
CA ASN A 326 3.18 18.96 13.83
C ASN A 326 1.84 18.27 13.55
N SER A 327 1.82 17.09 12.90
CA SER A 327 0.59 16.33 12.63
C SER A 327 -0.05 15.75 13.89
N ARG A 328 0.71 15.60 14.98
CA ARG A 328 0.18 15.24 16.30
C ARG A 328 -0.54 16.38 17.04
N ILE A 329 -0.53 17.61 16.50
CA ILE A 329 -1.08 18.79 17.19
C ILE A 329 -2.56 19.05 16.85
N SER A 330 -3.20 18.26 15.97
CA SER A 330 -4.67 18.18 15.93
C SER A 330 -5.13 17.07 16.89
N THR A 331 -4.91 17.28 18.19
CA THR A 331 -5.50 16.47 19.27
C THR A 331 -6.72 17.16 19.88
#